data_AF-A0A6M5UMI2-F1
#
_entry.id   AF-A0A6M5UMI2-F1
#
_cell.length_a   1.000
_cell.length_b   1.000
_cell.length_c   1.000
_cell.angle_alpha   90.00
_cell.angle_beta   90.00
_cell.angle_gamma   90.00
#
_symmetry.space_group_name_H-M   'P 1'
#
loop_
_entity.id
_entity.type
_entity.pdbx_description
1 polymer ?
#
loop_
_entity_poly.entity_id
_entity_poly.type
_entity_poly.pdbx_seq_one_letter_code
_entity_poly.pdbx_strand_id
1 'polypeptide(L)'
;MNNDDPILTWPLGDRYREVHRALGLLSSPDDALSSPDDPFPEVVDDLERLVRHAREAAAASLGPSHHWSGPKDQVDSEWGSVVLQLDFDAGELDEPEGSSRFGDWDGSGLDLAARAYRRECGWDFSPRDAGIWLLSVKPYRGWGTDTQMTWAGVVTAFAILYDRDEDDSYETLGHVWTAQHWRRRGIAAELVRLARQRFPVRHVDGLSKSGGLFLRACAPDLLAR
;
A
#
# COMPACT_ATOMS: atom_id res chain seq x y z
N MET A 1 7.08 -23.95 -37.99
CA MET A 1 6.10 -22.85 -38.14
C MET A 1 6.43 -22.11 -39.42
N ASN A 2 5.42 -21.75 -40.23
CA ASN A 2 5.63 -21.06 -41.49
C ASN A 2 5.90 -19.57 -41.21
N ASN A 3 6.75 -18.91 -42.01
CA ASN A 3 7.08 -17.49 -41.83
C ASN A 3 5.89 -16.54 -42.07
N ASP A 4 4.73 -17.05 -42.50
CA ASP A 4 3.49 -16.29 -42.70
C ASP A 4 2.53 -16.42 -41.50
N ASP A 5 2.97 -17.01 -40.39
CA ASP A 5 2.15 -17.10 -39.18
C ASP A 5 1.91 -15.69 -38.61
N PRO A 6 0.66 -15.21 -38.50
CA PRO A 6 0.36 -13.89 -37.95
C PRO A 6 0.85 -13.73 -36.50
N ILE A 7 1.05 -14.83 -35.76
CA ILE A 7 1.63 -14.83 -34.41
C ILE A 7 3.13 -14.48 -34.45
N LEU A 8 3.83 -14.82 -35.54
CA LEU A 8 5.25 -14.53 -35.74
C LEU A 8 5.50 -13.20 -36.47
N THR A 9 4.52 -12.71 -37.23
CA THR A 9 4.63 -11.52 -38.10
C THR A 9 3.82 -10.32 -37.60
N TRP A 10 3.28 -10.38 -36.38
CA TRP A 10 2.46 -9.30 -35.83
C TRP A 10 3.28 -8.01 -35.64
N PRO A 11 2.86 -6.85 -36.20
CA PRO A 11 3.62 -5.60 -36.14
C PRO A 11 3.91 -5.06 -34.73
N LEU A 12 3.18 -5.53 -33.71
CA LEU A 12 3.38 -5.14 -32.31
C LEU A 12 4.20 -6.17 -31.51
N GLY A 13 4.52 -7.34 -32.07
CA GLY A 13 5.16 -8.44 -31.36
C GLY A 13 6.51 -8.05 -30.73
N ASP A 14 7.34 -7.30 -31.46
CA ASP A 14 8.64 -6.85 -30.95
C ASP A 14 8.50 -5.87 -29.78
N ARG A 15 7.47 -5.01 -29.79
CA ARG A 15 7.19 -4.10 -28.68
C ARG A 15 6.75 -4.85 -27.42
N TYR A 16 5.93 -5.88 -27.58
CA TYR A 16 5.50 -6.75 -26.47
C TYR A 16 6.70 -7.49 -25.85
N ARG A 17 7.63 -7.99 -26.67
CA ARG A 17 8.87 -8.62 -26.18
C ARG A 17 9.79 -7.62 -25.47
N GLU A 18 9.88 -6.39 -25.96
CA GLU A 18 10.65 -5.33 -25.30
C GLU A 18 10.07 -4.99 -23.92
N VAL A 19 8.75 -4.84 -23.82
CA VAL A 19 8.06 -4.63 -22.54
C VAL A 19 8.25 -5.83 -21.61
N HIS A 20 8.13 -7.06 -22.12
CA HIS A 20 8.36 -8.27 -21.35
C HIS A 20 9.78 -8.29 -20.76
N ARG A 21 10.81 -7.99 -21.56
CA ARG A 21 12.20 -7.88 -21.09
C ARG A 21 12.33 -6.80 -20.01
N ALA A 22 11.78 -5.62 -20.23
CA ALA A 22 11.88 -4.50 -19.29
C ALA A 22 11.21 -4.79 -17.95
N LEU A 23 10.00 -5.37 -17.97
CA LEU A 23 9.27 -5.72 -16.73
C LEU A 23 9.84 -6.96 -16.05
N GLY A 24 10.42 -7.90 -16.80
CA GLY A 24 11.13 -9.05 -16.25
C GLY A 24 12.26 -8.65 -15.30
N LEU A 25 12.92 -7.50 -15.53
CA LEU A 25 13.94 -6.94 -14.63
C LEU A 25 13.40 -6.54 -13.25
N LEU A 26 12.08 -6.35 -13.12
CA LEU A 26 11.42 -5.97 -11.87
C LEU A 26 10.80 -7.18 -11.14
N SER A 27 10.92 -8.38 -11.70
CA SER A 27 10.29 -9.59 -11.17
C SER A 27 11.16 -10.31 -10.13
N SER A 28 10.55 -11.23 -9.38
CA SER A 28 11.31 -12.06 -8.42
C SER A 28 12.20 -13.05 -9.16
N PRO A 29 13.37 -13.42 -8.61
CA PRO A 29 14.17 -14.53 -9.12
C PRO A 29 13.41 -15.87 -9.12
N ASP A 30 12.40 -16.01 -8.26
CA ASP A 30 11.57 -17.22 -8.14
C ASP A 30 10.39 -17.26 -9.13
N ASP A 31 10.16 -16.19 -9.90
CA ASP A 31 9.09 -16.16 -10.89
C ASP A 31 9.52 -16.99 -12.12
N ALA A 32 8.86 -18.13 -12.34
CA ALA A 32 9.03 -18.91 -13.56
C ALA A 32 8.43 -18.13 -14.74
N LEU A 33 9.24 -17.30 -15.40
CA LEU A 33 8.90 -16.50 -16.57
C LEU A 33 9.37 -17.20 -17.85
N SER A 34 8.57 -17.07 -18.90
CA SER A 34 8.95 -17.50 -20.24
C SER A 34 10.09 -16.60 -20.75
N SER A 35 10.90 -17.14 -21.67
CA SER A 35 11.86 -16.33 -22.41
C SER A 35 11.10 -15.31 -23.27
N PRO A 36 11.60 -14.08 -23.45
CA PRO A 36 11.06 -13.14 -24.44
C PRO A 36 11.06 -13.69 -25.87
N ASP A 37 11.84 -14.74 -26.13
CA ASP A 37 11.98 -15.38 -27.43
C ASP A 37 11.06 -16.62 -27.58
N ASP A 38 10.27 -16.95 -26.54
CA ASP A 38 9.27 -18.03 -26.55
C ASP A 38 8.04 -17.67 -27.42
N PRO A 39 7.12 -18.64 -27.70
CA PRO A 39 5.92 -18.37 -28.48
C PRO A 39 5.16 -17.14 -28.01
N PHE A 40 4.72 -16.30 -28.95
CA PHE A 40 4.13 -15.00 -28.64
C PHE A 40 2.94 -15.05 -27.65
N PRO A 41 2.04 -16.06 -27.67
CA PRO A 41 1.00 -16.17 -26.66
C PRO A 41 1.54 -16.31 -25.22
N GLU A 42 2.64 -17.04 -25.02
CA GLU A 42 3.29 -17.20 -23.71
C GLU A 42 3.88 -15.87 -23.21
N VAL A 43 4.46 -15.08 -24.13
CA VAL A 43 4.92 -13.72 -23.85
C VAL A 43 3.75 -12.81 -23.43
N VAL A 44 2.59 -12.94 -24.06
CA VAL A 44 1.39 -12.15 -23.72
C VAL A 44 0.83 -12.56 -22.36
N ASP A 45 0.74 -13.87 -22.09
CA ASP A 45 0.24 -14.40 -20.82
C ASP A 45 1.10 -13.92 -19.63
N ASP A 46 2.42 -13.82 -19.82
CA ASP A 46 3.34 -13.33 -18.79
C ASP A 46 3.21 -11.83 -18.51
N LEU A 47 2.81 -11.02 -19.49
CA LEU A 47 2.79 -9.56 -19.35
C LEU A 47 1.83 -9.07 -18.27
N GLU A 48 0.65 -9.69 -18.10
CA GLU A 48 -0.28 -9.29 -17.04
C GLU A 48 0.34 -9.53 -15.64
N ARG A 49 1.00 -10.67 -15.47
CA ARG A 49 1.72 -11.02 -14.24
C ARG A 49 2.88 -10.05 -13.98
N LEU A 50 3.66 -9.75 -15.01
CA LEU A 50 4.79 -8.82 -14.96
C LEU A 50 4.35 -7.40 -14.59
N VAL A 51 3.26 -6.89 -15.19
CA VAL A 51 2.69 -5.58 -14.86
C VAL A 51 2.24 -5.54 -13.40
N ARG A 52 1.57 -6.60 -12.92
CA ARG A 52 1.16 -6.71 -11.51
C ARG A 52 2.38 -6.68 -10.58
N HIS A 53 3.42 -7.44 -10.87
CA HIS A 53 4.65 -7.48 -10.06
C HIS A 53 5.37 -6.14 -10.05
N ALA A 54 5.48 -5.47 -11.20
CA ALA A 54 6.06 -4.14 -11.29
C ALA A 54 5.29 -3.12 -10.43
N ARG A 55 3.95 -3.18 -10.43
CA ARG A 55 3.11 -2.34 -9.56
C ARG A 55 3.32 -2.62 -8.09
N GLU A 56 3.37 -3.89 -7.67
CA GLU A 56 3.62 -4.28 -6.28
C GLU A 56 5.03 -3.88 -5.82
N ALA A 57 6.05 -4.04 -6.67
CA ALA A 57 7.42 -3.61 -6.40
C ALA A 57 7.51 -2.08 -6.26
N ALA A 58 6.85 -1.33 -7.14
CA ALA A 58 6.76 0.12 -7.04
C ALA A 58 6.04 0.56 -5.76
N ALA A 59 4.92 -0.09 -5.41
CA ALA A 59 4.18 0.16 -4.18
C ALA A 59 5.04 -0.13 -2.94
N ALA A 60 5.79 -1.24 -2.92
CA ALA A 60 6.71 -1.58 -1.84
C ALA A 60 7.81 -0.52 -1.67
N SER A 61 8.35 -0.05 -2.80
CA SER A 61 9.50 0.84 -2.85
C SER A 61 9.15 2.29 -2.50
N LEU A 62 8.15 2.84 -3.19
CA LEU A 62 7.79 4.26 -3.13
C LEU A 62 6.51 4.53 -2.34
N GLY A 63 5.65 3.52 -2.21
CA GLY A 63 4.27 3.68 -1.78
C GLY A 63 3.31 3.72 -2.98
N PRO A 64 2.10 3.15 -2.85
CA PRO A 64 1.08 3.27 -3.89
C PRO A 64 0.40 4.64 -3.86
N SER A 65 -0.17 5.04 -5.01
CA SER A 65 -1.01 6.22 -5.10
C SER A 65 -2.35 5.99 -4.40
N HIS A 66 -2.83 6.99 -3.66
CA HIS A 66 -4.12 6.99 -3.01
C HIS A 66 -4.80 8.34 -3.19
N HIS A 67 -6.13 8.31 -3.29
CA HIS A 67 -6.97 9.47 -3.48
C HIS A 67 -7.92 9.61 -2.30
N TRP A 68 -8.10 10.84 -1.82
CA TRP A 68 -9.05 11.13 -0.74
C TRP A 68 -9.72 12.49 -0.99
N SER A 69 -10.85 12.71 -0.34
CA SER A 69 -11.53 14.01 -0.33
C SER A 69 -11.15 14.77 0.93
N GLY A 70 -10.99 16.09 0.87
CA GLY A 70 -10.68 16.90 2.04
C GLY A 70 -10.83 18.40 1.77
N PRO A 71 -10.76 19.26 2.79
CA PRO A 71 -10.85 20.70 2.59
C PRO A 71 -9.56 21.26 1.96
N LYS A 72 -9.65 22.43 1.33
CA LYS A 72 -8.54 23.06 0.59
C LYS A 72 -7.40 23.56 1.49
N ASP A 73 -7.74 23.96 2.70
CA ASP A 73 -6.86 24.57 3.71
C ASP A 73 -5.95 23.56 4.44
N GLN A 74 -6.18 22.25 4.28
CA GLN A 74 -5.28 21.21 4.81
C GLN A 74 -3.85 21.27 4.23
N VAL A 75 -3.58 22.08 3.19
CA VAL A 75 -2.39 21.91 2.34
C VAL A 75 -1.51 23.17 2.16
N ASP A 76 -1.81 24.33 2.77
CA ASP A 76 -0.86 25.46 2.76
C ASP A 76 -0.11 25.58 4.11
N SER A 77 1.22 25.41 4.19
CA SER A 77 2.28 25.79 3.25
C SER A 77 3.34 24.68 3.07
N GLU A 78 3.68 24.36 1.82
CA GLU A 78 4.81 23.51 1.38
C GLU A 78 4.72 21.99 1.67
N TRP A 79 3.58 21.37 1.32
CA TRP A 79 3.41 19.93 1.08
C TRP A 79 4.00 18.97 2.14
N GLY A 80 3.68 19.16 3.43
CA GLY A 80 3.96 18.17 4.48
C GLY A 80 3.27 16.81 4.24
N SER A 81 3.70 15.75 4.93
CA SER A 81 2.89 14.50 4.96
C SER A 81 1.61 14.74 5.76
N VAL A 82 0.49 14.22 5.27
CA VAL A 82 -0.80 14.21 5.98
C VAL A 82 -1.03 12.85 6.60
N VAL A 83 -1.84 12.80 7.66
CA VAL A 83 -2.32 11.54 8.24
C VAL A 83 -3.80 11.43 7.97
N LEU A 84 -4.21 10.32 7.34
CA LEU A 84 -5.61 9.97 7.13
C LEU A 84 -5.99 8.85 8.11
N GLN A 85 -7.21 8.89 8.60
CA GLN A 85 -7.81 7.80 9.38
C GLN A 85 -8.98 7.25 8.58
N LEU A 86 -8.91 5.96 8.27
CA LEU A 86 -9.95 5.25 7.55
C LEU A 86 -10.51 4.19 8.49
N ASP A 87 -11.82 4.19 8.68
CA ASP A 87 -12.52 3.22 9.51
C ASP A 87 -13.28 2.25 8.62
N PHE A 88 -12.80 1.00 8.57
CA PHE A 88 -13.43 -0.03 7.75
C PHE A 88 -14.54 -0.81 8.46
N ASP A 89 -14.68 -0.66 9.78
CA ASP A 89 -15.67 -1.44 10.53
C ASP A 89 -16.94 -0.61 10.78
N ALA A 90 -16.83 0.69 11.07
CA ALA A 90 -17.98 1.56 11.37
C ALA A 90 -18.15 2.77 10.43
N GLY A 91 -17.10 3.22 9.72
CA GLY A 91 -17.13 4.35 8.78
C GLY A 91 -17.47 5.72 9.38
N GLU A 92 -17.83 5.81 10.67
CA GLU A 92 -18.19 7.05 11.37
C GLU A 92 -16.94 7.81 11.87
N LEU A 93 -15.79 7.14 11.97
CA LEU A 93 -14.54 7.71 12.48
C LEU A 93 -13.57 8.16 11.37
N ASP A 94 -14.03 8.27 10.13
CA ASP A 94 -13.20 8.71 9.01
C ASP A 94 -12.68 10.14 9.20
N GLU A 95 -11.37 10.33 9.06
CA GLU A 95 -10.75 11.66 9.05
C GLU A 95 -9.82 11.85 7.83
N PRO A 96 -10.14 12.80 6.92
CA PRO A 96 -11.40 13.54 6.83
C PRO A 96 -12.59 12.62 6.52
N GLU A 97 -13.81 13.12 6.77
CA GLU A 97 -15.05 12.36 6.53
C GLU A 97 -15.11 11.81 5.10
N GLY A 98 -15.40 10.52 4.97
CA GLY A 98 -15.50 9.82 3.69
C GLY A 98 -14.17 9.43 3.06
N SER A 99 -13.06 9.48 3.79
CA SER A 99 -11.75 9.03 3.33
C SER A 99 -11.66 7.50 3.12
N SER A 100 -12.48 6.71 3.80
CA SER A 100 -12.62 5.27 3.55
C SER A 100 -13.47 4.95 2.32
N ARG A 101 -14.20 5.92 1.75
CA ARG A 101 -15.09 5.70 0.60
C ARG A 101 -14.28 5.59 -0.70
N PHE A 102 -13.86 4.39 -1.03
CA PHE A 102 -13.39 4.02 -2.37
C PHE A 102 -14.35 3.02 -3.02
N GLY A 103 -14.43 3.04 -4.35
CA GLY A 103 -15.42 2.26 -5.09
C GLY A 103 -15.20 0.75 -5.06
N ASP A 104 -13.95 0.30 -4.94
CA ASP A 104 -13.55 -1.11 -4.85
C ASP A 104 -12.20 -1.22 -4.12
N TRP A 105 -12.07 -2.22 -3.23
CA TRP A 105 -10.80 -2.54 -2.56
C TRP A 105 -9.80 -3.08 -3.58
N ASP A 106 -10.27 -3.96 -4.47
CA ASP A 106 -9.41 -4.71 -5.36
C ASP A 106 -8.73 -3.78 -6.37
N GLY A 107 -7.39 -3.78 -6.36
CA GLY A 107 -6.59 -2.90 -7.20
C GLY A 107 -6.51 -1.45 -6.70
N SER A 108 -7.10 -1.13 -5.56
CA SER A 108 -6.93 0.17 -4.90
C SER A 108 -5.48 0.38 -4.44
N GLY A 109 -5.15 1.63 -4.11
CA GLY A 109 -3.86 1.95 -3.50
C GLY A 109 -3.63 1.21 -2.17
N LEU A 110 -4.68 0.98 -1.38
CA LEU A 110 -4.57 0.32 -0.08
C LEU A 110 -4.35 -1.18 -0.23
N ASP A 111 -5.06 -1.81 -1.16
CA ASP A 111 -4.81 -3.20 -1.54
C ASP A 111 -3.37 -3.39 -2.05
N LEU A 112 -2.87 -2.49 -2.90
CA LEU A 112 -1.46 -2.53 -3.33
C LEU A 112 -0.48 -2.37 -2.16
N ALA A 113 -0.76 -1.51 -1.18
CA ALA A 113 0.06 -1.37 0.02
C ALA A 113 0.04 -2.65 0.86
N ALA A 114 -1.14 -3.24 1.03
CA ALA A 114 -1.34 -4.47 1.79
C ALA A 114 -0.62 -5.66 1.15
N ARG A 115 -0.69 -5.79 -0.18
CA ARG A 115 0.02 -6.81 -0.95
C ARG A 115 1.54 -6.61 -0.92
N ALA A 116 2.01 -5.37 -1.03
CA ALA A 116 3.42 -5.04 -0.87
C ALA A 116 3.94 -5.43 0.52
N TYR A 117 3.20 -5.07 1.58
CA TYR A 117 3.49 -5.45 2.96
C TYR A 117 3.54 -6.97 3.15
N ARG A 118 2.50 -7.68 2.69
CA ARG A 118 2.42 -9.15 2.72
C ARG A 118 3.66 -9.78 2.08
N ARG A 119 4.02 -9.34 0.88
CA ARG A 119 5.16 -9.86 0.13
C ARG A 119 6.48 -9.63 0.87
N GLU A 120 6.72 -8.43 1.38
CA GLU A 120 7.94 -8.11 2.12
C GLU A 120 8.07 -8.89 3.44
N CYS A 121 6.94 -9.19 4.09
CA CYS A 121 6.93 -9.91 5.36
C CYS A 121 6.81 -11.43 5.20
N GLY A 122 6.62 -11.92 3.97
CA GLY A 122 6.45 -13.35 3.69
C GLY A 122 5.17 -13.92 4.31
N TRP A 123 4.10 -13.13 4.33
CA TRP A 123 2.82 -13.53 4.92
C TRP A 123 1.91 -14.22 3.92
N ASP A 124 1.06 -15.12 4.39
CA ASP A 124 0.10 -15.83 3.54
C ASP A 124 -1.11 -14.94 3.16
N PHE A 125 -1.42 -13.96 3.99
CA PHE A 125 -2.55 -13.04 3.79
C PHE A 125 -2.12 -11.58 3.90
N SER A 126 -2.81 -10.72 3.14
CA SER A 126 -2.71 -9.27 3.27
C SER A 126 -3.78 -8.78 4.25
N PRO A 127 -3.51 -7.71 5.02
CA PRO A 127 -4.59 -6.95 5.64
C PRO A 127 -5.62 -6.54 4.58
N ARG A 128 -6.91 -6.56 4.92
CA ARG A 128 -8.02 -6.17 4.04
C ARG A 128 -8.71 -4.91 4.59
N ASP A 129 -9.88 -4.60 4.08
CA ASP A 129 -10.84 -3.62 4.55
C ASP A 129 -11.43 -3.99 5.93
N ALA A 130 -10.58 -4.06 6.95
CA ALA A 130 -10.97 -4.30 8.33
C ALA A 130 -10.10 -3.48 9.29
N GLY A 131 -10.69 -3.07 10.41
CA GLY A 131 -10.04 -2.26 11.43
C GLY A 131 -9.90 -0.79 11.02
N ILE A 132 -9.25 -0.02 11.90
CA ILE A 132 -8.89 1.37 11.62
C ILE A 132 -7.50 1.44 11.02
N TRP A 133 -7.41 2.04 9.84
CA TRP A 133 -6.15 2.32 9.16
C TRP A 133 -5.75 3.78 9.36
N LEU A 134 -4.58 3.98 9.96
CA LEU A 134 -3.90 5.27 9.97
C LEU A 134 -2.87 5.29 8.84
N LEU A 135 -3.06 6.17 7.86
CA LEU A 135 -2.21 6.29 6.70
C LEU A 135 -1.36 7.55 6.80
N SER A 136 -0.04 7.43 6.64
CA SER A 136 0.78 8.61 6.34
C SER A 136 0.90 8.77 4.84
N VAL A 137 0.34 9.84 4.30
CA VAL A 137 0.28 10.11 2.86
C VAL A 137 1.09 11.35 2.53
N LYS A 138 1.94 11.27 1.51
CA LYS A 138 2.65 12.43 0.96
C LYS A 138 1.83 12.96 -0.23
N PRO A 139 1.13 14.11 -0.10
CA PRO A 139 0.35 14.64 -1.21
C PRO A 139 1.27 15.12 -2.35
N TYR A 140 0.78 15.04 -3.59
CA TYR A 140 1.46 15.62 -4.76
C TYR A 140 0.51 16.32 -5.75
N ARG A 141 -0.80 16.18 -5.58
CA ARG A 141 -1.79 16.85 -6.44
C ARG A 141 -3.11 17.05 -5.69
N GLY A 142 -3.79 18.15 -5.98
CA GLY A 142 -5.19 18.38 -5.60
C GLY A 142 -5.97 18.98 -6.77
N TRP A 143 -7.27 18.70 -6.84
CA TRP A 143 -8.19 19.29 -7.81
C TRP A 143 -9.62 19.28 -7.27
N GLY A 144 -10.46 20.19 -7.73
CA GLY A 144 -11.85 20.30 -7.28
C GLY A 144 -12.25 21.77 -7.09
N THR A 145 -13.28 21.99 -6.28
CA THR A 145 -13.70 23.33 -5.85
C THR A 145 -13.23 23.59 -4.42
N ASP A 146 -13.25 24.85 -3.99
CA ASP A 146 -12.85 25.22 -2.62
C ASP A 146 -13.65 24.48 -1.53
N THR A 147 -14.86 24.00 -1.85
CA THR A 147 -15.75 23.26 -0.95
C THR A 147 -15.64 21.74 -1.07
N GLN A 148 -15.00 21.22 -2.11
CA GLN A 148 -14.88 19.78 -2.37
C GLN A 148 -13.61 19.51 -3.19
N MET A 149 -12.48 19.38 -2.49
CA MET A 149 -11.21 19.02 -3.10
C MET A 149 -11.02 17.50 -3.05
N THR A 150 -10.60 16.94 -4.18
CA THR A 150 -9.99 15.61 -4.26
C THR A 150 -8.47 15.79 -4.28
N TRP A 151 -7.78 15.01 -3.46
CA TRP A 151 -6.34 14.98 -3.34
C TRP A 151 -5.79 13.65 -3.87
N ALA A 152 -4.58 13.69 -4.39
CA ALA A 152 -3.77 12.52 -4.68
C ALA A 152 -2.43 12.61 -3.96
N GLY A 153 -1.99 11.46 -3.47
CA GLY A 153 -0.76 11.34 -2.71
C GLY A 153 -0.23 9.92 -2.76
N VAL A 154 0.96 9.74 -2.19
CA VAL A 154 1.61 8.44 -2.07
C VAL A 154 1.50 7.97 -0.64
N VAL A 155 0.99 6.76 -0.41
CA VAL A 155 0.94 6.13 0.92
C VAL A 155 2.36 5.74 1.32
N THR A 156 2.94 6.49 2.24
CA THR A 156 4.32 6.30 2.68
C THR A 156 4.44 5.28 3.82
N ALA A 157 3.40 5.18 4.65
CA ALA A 157 3.31 4.24 5.76
C ALA A 157 1.84 4.01 6.14
N PHE A 158 1.57 2.89 6.81
CA PHE A 158 0.30 2.66 7.49
C PHE A 158 0.51 2.01 8.86
N ALA A 159 -0.46 2.21 9.75
CA ALA A 159 -0.67 1.42 10.95
C ALA A 159 -2.14 0.95 10.99
N ILE A 160 -2.39 -0.29 11.41
CA ILE A 160 -3.74 -0.86 11.49
C ILE A 160 -4.04 -1.24 12.93
N LEU A 161 -5.19 -0.78 13.41
CA LEU A 161 -5.72 -1.09 14.73
C LEU A 161 -6.93 -2.01 14.58
N TYR A 162 -7.06 -2.93 15.53
CA TYR A 162 -8.19 -3.84 15.62
C TYR A 162 -8.85 -3.70 16.99
N ASP A 163 -10.17 -3.77 16.97
CA ASP A 163 -10.98 -4.24 18.09
C ASP A 163 -11.00 -5.77 18.00
N ARG A 164 -10.44 -6.46 19.00
CA ARG A 164 -10.35 -7.93 19.01
C ARG A 164 -11.36 -8.58 19.93
N ASP A 165 -11.92 -7.84 20.89
CA ASP A 165 -12.94 -8.31 21.83
C ASP A 165 -14.35 -7.85 21.47
N GLU A 166 -14.51 -7.14 20.36
CA GLU A 166 -15.77 -6.65 19.77
C GLU A 166 -16.53 -5.72 20.75
N ASP A 167 -15.80 -4.88 21.48
CA ASP A 167 -16.35 -3.92 22.46
C ASP A 167 -16.40 -2.46 21.96
N ASP A 168 -16.16 -2.27 20.67
CA ASP A 168 -16.03 -0.99 19.95
C ASP A 168 -14.78 -0.16 20.37
N SER A 169 -13.84 -0.75 21.10
CA SER A 169 -12.55 -0.15 21.42
C SER A 169 -11.44 -0.72 20.53
N TYR A 170 -10.70 0.15 19.84
CA TYR A 170 -9.55 -0.26 19.04
C TYR A 170 -8.26 -0.27 19.87
N GLU A 171 -8.07 -1.34 20.63
CA GLU A 171 -7.04 -1.48 21.67
C GLU A 171 -5.79 -2.26 21.21
N THR A 172 -5.86 -2.91 20.03
CA THR A 172 -4.80 -3.78 19.51
C THR A 172 -4.12 -3.18 18.27
N LEU A 173 -2.79 -2.97 18.33
CA LEU A 173 -1.95 -2.63 17.17
C LEU A 173 -1.58 -3.89 16.39
N GLY A 174 -2.15 -4.09 15.20
CA GLY A 174 -1.95 -5.30 14.41
C GLY A 174 -0.84 -5.20 13.37
N HIS A 175 -0.84 -4.13 12.58
CA HIS A 175 0.10 -4.00 11.46
C HIS A 175 0.77 -2.63 11.46
N VAL A 176 2.05 -2.61 11.14
CA VAL A 176 2.81 -1.38 10.89
C VAL A 176 3.73 -1.61 9.70
N TRP A 177 3.65 -0.71 8.73
CA TRP A 177 4.44 -0.79 7.52
C TRP A 177 4.89 0.59 7.04
N THR A 178 6.03 0.63 6.36
CA THR A 178 6.55 1.84 5.72
C THR A 178 7.24 1.45 4.42
N ALA A 179 6.87 2.12 3.33
CA ALA A 179 7.48 1.95 2.02
C ALA A 179 8.99 2.21 2.09
N GLN A 180 9.77 1.45 1.32
CA GLN A 180 11.22 1.33 1.51
C GLN A 180 11.96 2.67 1.50
N HIS A 181 11.65 3.54 0.54
CA HIS A 181 12.27 4.85 0.41
C HIS A 181 11.92 5.82 1.53
N TRP A 182 10.89 5.53 2.33
CA TRP A 182 10.38 6.38 3.41
C TRP A 182 10.81 5.89 4.80
N ARG A 183 11.48 4.74 4.89
CA ARG A 183 11.96 4.17 6.15
C ARG A 183 13.00 5.07 6.82
N ARG A 184 13.14 4.90 8.14
CA ARG A 184 14.11 5.64 8.99
C ARG A 184 13.90 7.16 9.04
N ARG A 185 12.69 7.63 8.72
CA ARG A 185 12.29 9.05 8.79
C ARG A 185 11.33 9.35 9.94
N GLY A 186 11.12 8.40 10.86
CA GLY A 186 10.20 8.55 12.00
C GLY A 186 8.71 8.39 11.67
N ILE A 187 8.33 8.18 10.40
CA ILE A 187 6.92 8.15 9.96
C ILE A 187 6.09 7.07 10.69
N ALA A 188 6.58 5.83 10.76
CA ALA A 188 5.89 4.77 11.50
C ALA A 188 5.76 5.06 13.00
N ALA A 189 6.79 5.64 13.61
CA ALA A 189 6.75 6.00 15.03
C ALA A 189 5.71 7.09 15.29
N GLU A 190 5.58 8.04 14.36
CA GLU A 190 4.55 9.07 14.41
C GLU A 190 3.14 8.48 14.28
N LEU A 191 2.92 7.53 13.37
CA LEU A 191 1.63 6.83 13.26
C LEU A 191 1.27 6.07 14.54
N VAL A 192 2.22 5.35 15.15
CA VAL A 192 1.97 4.66 16.43
C VAL A 192 1.70 5.65 17.56
N ARG A 193 2.42 6.77 17.61
CA ARG A 193 2.16 7.82 18.59
C ARG A 193 0.75 8.40 18.43
N LEU A 194 0.33 8.70 17.21
CA LEU A 194 -1.01 9.20 16.90
C LEU A 194 -2.09 8.17 17.22
N ALA A 195 -1.88 6.90 16.88
CA ALA A 195 -2.78 5.81 17.25
C ALA A 195 -3.05 5.80 18.75
N ARG A 196 -1.99 5.88 19.56
CA ARG A 196 -2.08 5.89 21.03
C ARG A 196 -2.70 7.15 21.62
N GLN A 197 -2.73 8.25 20.87
CA GLN A 197 -3.40 9.48 21.30
C GLN A 197 -4.90 9.44 21.02
N ARG A 198 -5.30 8.73 19.97
CA ARG A 198 -6.69 8.66 19.50
C ARG A 198 -7.44 7.46 20.08
N PHE A 199 -6.73 6.36 20.32
CA PHE A 199 -7.28 5.07 20.71
C PHE A 199 -6.54 4.50 21.93
N PRO A 200 -7.20 3.68 22.75
CA PRO A 200 -6.62 3.09 23.95
C PRO A 200 -5.71 1.89 23.64
N VAL A 201 -4.78 2.07 22.69
CA VAL A 201 -3.87 1.02 22.23
C VAL A 201 -3.00 0.53 23.40
N ARG A 202 -3.21 -0.73 23.77
CA ARG A 202 -2.56 -1.42 24.90
C ARG A 202 -1.98 -2.79 24.52
N HIS A 203 -2.36 -3.32 23.36
CA HIS A 203 -1.94 -4.64 22.89
C HIS A 203 -1.26 -4.57 21.52
N VAL A 204 -0.45 -5.58 21.22
CA VAL A 204 0.21 -5.76 19.92
C VAL A 204 -0.06 -7.17 19.45
N ASP A 205 -0.59 -7.31 18.23
CA ASP A 205 -0.89 -8.61 17.63
C ASP A 205 0.31 -9.15 16.87
N GLY A 206 0.93 -10.20 17.40
CA GLY A 206 2.17 -10.76 16.88
C GLY A 206 3.37 -9.79 16.97
N LEU A 207 4.57 -10.30 16.75
CA LEU A 207 5.76 -9.44 16.76
C LEU A 207 6.87 -10.02 15.88
N SER A 208 7.18 -9.31 14.79
CA SER A 208 8.39 -9.59 14.02
C SER A 208 9.64 -9.08 14.77
N LYS A 209 10.81 -9.61 14.44
CA LYS A 209 12.08 -9.16 15.04
C LYS A 209 12.31 -7.65 14.84
N SER A 210 12.01 -7.14 13.65
CA SER A 210 12.09 -5.70 13.35
C SER A 210 11.03 -4.91 14.10
N GLY A 211 9.79 -5.41 14.20
CA GLY A 211 8.71 -4.81 14.98
C GLY A 211 9.08 -4.66 16.46
N GLY A 212 9.70 -5.67 17.06
CA GLY A 212 10.16 -5.59 18.45
C GLY A 212 11.25 -4.54 18.67
N LEU A 213 12.22 -4.43 17.76
CA LEU A 213 13.24 -3.37 17.82
C LEU A 213 12.63 -1.98 17.64
N PHE A 214 11.67 -1.85 16.74
CA PHE A 214 10.94 -0.61 16.50
C PHE A 214 10.14 -0.18 17.75
N LEU A 215 9.31 -1.06 18.31
CA LEU A 215 8.50 -0.74 19.49
C LEU A 215 9.35 -0.43 20.72
N ARG A 216 10.50 -1.10 20.92
CA ARG A 216 11.44 -0.73 21.99
C ARG A 216 11.90 0.73 21.90
N ALA A 217 11.98 1.28 20.70
CA ALA A 217 12.43 2.65 20.48
C ALA A 217 11.29 3.67 20.64
N CYS A 218 10.06 3.35 20.23
CA CYS A 218 8.97 4.36 20.17
C CYS A 218 7.78 4.11 21.10
N ALA A 219 7.56 2.88 21.57
CA ALA A 219 6.45 2.50 22.44
C ALA A 219 6.82 1.26 23.29
N PRO A 220 7.84 1.36 24.15
CA PRO A 220 8.39 0.20 24.87
C PRO A 220 7.40 -0.42 25.85
N ASP A 221 6.44 0.36 26.33
CA ASP A 221 5.37 -0.08 27.22
C ASP A 221 4.41 -1.08 26.55
N LEU A 222 4.22 -1.02 25.23
CA LEU A 222 3.44 -2.01 24.47
C LEU A 222 4.11 -3.39 24.40
N LEU A 223 5.36 -3.52 24.87
CA LEU A 223 6.07 -4.79 24.96
C LEU A 223 5.99 -5.42 26.36
N ALA A 224 5.54 -4.64 27.35
CA ALA A 224 5.32 -5.14 28.70
C ALA A 224 3.92 -5.77 28.74
N ARG A 225 3.87 -7.08 29.01
CA ARG A 225 2.62 -7.79 29.25
C ARG A 225 2.11 -7.54 30.66
#